data_AF-L0K3Q7-F1
#
_entry.id   AF-L0K3Q7-F1
#
_cell.length_a   1.000
_cell.length_b   1.000
_cell.length_c   1.000
_cell.angle_alpha   90.00
_cell.angle_beta   90.00
_cell.angle_gamma   90.00
#
_symmetry.space_group_name_H-M   'P 1'
#
loop_
_entity.id
_entity.type
_entity.pdbx_description
1 polymer ?
#
loop_
_entity_poly.entity_id
_entity_poly.type
_entity_poly.pdbx_seq_one_letter_code
_entity_poly.pdbx_strand_id
1 'polypeptide(L)' 'MTVVVDLVDGTREEFEAVEELESGWLRCTRPRDTPRSDLPGGTSTKYYPPERVATVSRDTN' A
#
# COMPACT_ATOMS: atom_id res chain seq x y z
N MET A 1 -11.97 -3.66 -1.79
CA MET A 1 -10.93 -4.20 -2.69
C MET A 1 -9.60 -4.03 -1.98
N THR A 2 -8.86 -5.12 -1.79
CA THR A 2 -7.59 -5.09 -1.06
C THR A 2 -6.47 -5.48 -2.01
N VAL A 3 -5.36 -4.77 -1.96
CA VAL A 3 -4.17 -4.99 -2.78
C VAL A 3 -3.03 -5.41 -1.88
N VAL A 4 -2.47 -6.57 -2.12
CA VAL A 4 -1.30 -7.10 -1.43
C VAL A 4 -0.05 -6.76 -2.23
N VAL A 5 0.91 -6.10 -1.58
CA VAL A 5 2.22 -5.80 -2.15
C VAL A 5 3.25 -6.67 -1.42
N ASP A 6 3.86 -7.60 -2.14
CA ASP A 6 5.01 -8.36 -1.67
C ASP A 6 6.28 -7.53 -1.93
N LEU A 7 7.04 -7.29 -0.88
CA LEU A 7 8.34 -6.63 -0.95
C LEU A 7 9.44 -7.66 -1.18
N VAL A 8 10.54 -7.22 -1.79
CA VAL A 8 11.71 -8.07 -2.08
C VAL A 8 12.37 -8.65 -0.83
N ASP A 9 12.14 -8.05 0.34
CA ASP A 9 12.61 -8.57 1.63
C ASP A 9 11.72 -9.68 2.23
N GLY A 10 10.65 -10.06 1.53
CA GLY A 10 9.70 -11.09 1.94
C GLY A 10 8.54 -10.55 2.80
N THR A 11 8.53 -9.26 3.14
CA THR A 11 7.40 -8.61 3.81
C THR A 11 6.20 -8.53 2.86
N ARG A 12 5.01 -8.81 3.39
CA ARG A 12 3.73 -8.60 2.71
C ARG A 12 2.98 -7.46 3.38
N GLU A 13 2.55 -6.48 2.59
CA GLU A 13 1.74 -5.39 3.09
C GLU A 13 0.43 -5.26 2.31
N GLU A 14 -0.66 -5.06 3.04
CA GLU A 14 -2.00 -4.91 2.49
C GLU A 14 -2.43 -3.44 2.44
N PHE A 15 -3.07 -3.07 1.33
CA PHE A 15 -3.49 -1.71 1.02
C PHE A 15 -4.89 -1.70 0.40
N GLU A 16 -5.64 -0.61 0.57
CA GLU A 16 -6.94 -0.45 -0.10
C GLU A 16 -6.79 0.10 -1.52
N ALA A 17 -5.71 0.85 -1.79
CA ALA A 17 -5.44 1.40 -3.10
C ALA A 17 -3.94 1.38 -3.41
N VAL A 18 -3.58 1.03 -4.65
CA VAL A 18 -2.21 1.08 -5.17
C VAL A 18 -2.22 1.71 -6.55
N GLU A 19 -1.43 2.76 -6.74
CA GLU A 19 -1.27 3.52 -7.98
C GLU A 19 0.19 3.46 -8.44
N GLU A 20 0.42 3.22 -9.74
CA GLU A 20 1.75 3.26 -10.35
C GLU A 20 2.02 4.66 -10.91
N LEU A 21 3.14 5.26 -10.47
CA LEU A 21 3.58 6.60 -10.86
C LEU A 21 4.53 6.53 -12.06
N GLU A 22 4.83 7.68 -12.69
CA GLU A 22 5.62 7.83 -13.93
C GLU A 22 7.10 7.38 -13.87
N SER A 23 7.49 6.57 -12.89
CA SER A 23 8.82 5.96 -12.76
C SER A 23 8.77 4.53 -12.20
N GLY A 24 7.62 3.85 -12.30
CA GLY A 24 7.40 2.53 -11.72
C GLY A 24 7.28 2.54 -10.19
N TRP A 25 7.20 3.73 -9.59
CA TRP A 25 6.95 3.85 -8.15
C TRP A 25 5.51 3.48 -7.84
N LEU A 26 5.31 2.76 -6.75
CA LEU A 26 4.00 2.40 -6.26
C LEU A 26 3.62 3.28 -5.08
N ARG A 27 2.50 3.99 -5.23
CA ARG A 27 1.84 4.74 -4.17
C ARG A 27 0.75 3.86 -3.58
N CYS A 28 0.95 3.41 -2.35
CA CYS A 28 0.07 2.49 -1.66
C CYS A 28 -0.65 3.22 -0.51
N THR A 29 -1.97 3.13 -0.45
CA THR A 29 -2.80 3.79 0.56
C THR A 29 -3.58 2.76 1.35
N ARG A 30 -3.54 2.86 2.68
CA ARG A 30 -4.32 2.01 3.59
C ARG A 30 -4.97 2.84 4.70
N PRO A 31 -6.10 2.39 5.27
CA PRO A 31 -6.69 3.05 6.42
C PRO A 31 -5.73 2.89 7.60
N ARG A 32 -5.65 3.92 8.44
CA ARG A 32 -4.78 3.88 9.61
C ARG A 32 -5.42 2.96 10.65
N ASP A 33 -4.73 1.88 10.99
CA ASP A 33 -5.14 0.88 12.00
C ASP A 33 -5.46 1.51 13.36
N THR A 34 -4.72 2.56 13.72
CA THR A 34 -4.96 3.31 14.95
C THR A 34 -5.64 4.64 14.64
N PRO A 35 -6.92 4.81 15.04
CA PRO A 35 -7.55 6.12 15.01
C PRO A 35 -6.78 7.05 15.95
N ARG A 36 -6.22 8.13 15.40
CA ARG A 36 -5.73 9.23 16.23
C ARG A 36 -6.98 9.98 16.70
N SER A 37 -7.16 10.14 18.01
CA SER A 37 -8.34 10.82 18.58
C SER A 37 -8.57 12.24 18.02
N ASP A 38 -7.54 12.86 17.44
CA ASP A 38 -7.57 14.18 16.81
C ASP A 38 -8.08 14.20 15.35
N LEU A 39 -8.08 13.07 14.63
CA LEU A 39 -8.47 13.03 13.22
C LEU A 39 -9.25 11.74 12.92
N PRO A 40 -10.60 11.80 12.82
CA PRO A 40 -11.38 10.66 12.36
C PRO A 40 -11.04 10.36 10.89
N GLY A 41 -10.71 9.10 10.58
CA GLY A 41 -10.58 8.62 9.19
C GLY A 41 -9.27 8.89 8.46
N GLY A 42 -8.14 8.99 9.17
CA GLY A 42 -6.84 9.19 8.53
C GLY A 42 -6.43 7.99 7.65
N THR A 43 -6.18 8.23 6.37
CA THR A 43 -5.49 7.27 5.50
C THR A 43 -3.97 7.44 5.64
N SER A 44 -3.24 6.33 5.56
CA SER A 44 -1.77 6.31 5.52
C SER A 44 -1.34 5.97 4.10
N THR A 45 -0.55 6.86 3.50
CA THR A 45 0.07 6.66 2.19
C THR A 45 1.53 6.27 2.39
N LYS A 46 1.95 5.19 1.75
CA LYS A 46 3.34 4.74 1.62
C LYS A 46 3.75 4.72 0.15
N TYR A 47 5.04 4.91 -0.10
CA TYR A 47 5.61 4.90 -1.44
C TYR A 47 6.69 3.83 -1.49
N TYR A 48 6.63 2.96 -2.49
CA TYR A 48 7.64 1.95 -2.75
C TYR A 48 8.24 2.17 -4.13
N PRO A 49 9.58 2.21 -4.25
CA PRO A 49 10.21 2.15 -5.55
C PRO A 49 10.03 0.74 -6.18
N PRO A 50 10.08 0.61 -7.50
CA PRO A 50 9.86 -0.67 -8.20
C PRO A 50 10.86 -1.74 -7.78
N GLU A 51 12.10 -1.36 -7.47
CA GLU A 51 13.17 -2.27 -7.01
C GLU A 51 12.90 -2.92 -5.64
N ARG A 52 11.97 -2.36 -4.85
CA ARG A 52 11.58 -2.92 -3.56
C ARG A 52 10.33 -3.78 -3.64
N VAL A 53 9.63 -3.79 -4.77
CA VAL A 53 8.39 -4.54 -4.95
C VAL A 53 8.69 -5.79 -5.76
N ALA A 54 8.41 -6.94 -5.16
CA ALA A 54 8.51 -8.22 -5.83
C ALA A 54 7.28 -8.46 -6.69
N THR A 55 6.08 -8.36 -6.09
CA THR A 55 4.81 -8.60 -6.76
C THR A 55 3.69 -7.74 -6.18
N VAL A 56 2.69 -7.42 -7.02
CA VAL A 56 1.44 -6.76 -6.58
C VAL A 56 0.28 -7.65 -6.98
N SER A 57 -0.50 -8.08 -6.00
CA SER A 57 -1.69 -8.92 -6.19
C SER A 57 -2.93 -8.16 -5.75
N ARG A 58 -3.98 -8.15 -6.58
CA ARG A 58 -5.25 -7.51 -6.26
C ARG A 58 -6.26 -8.58 -5.87
N ASP A 59 -6.69 -8.56 -4.61
CA ASP A 59 -7.75 -9.42 -4.12
C ASP A 59 -9.10 -8.72 -4.36
N THR A 60 -9.89 -9.29 -5.27
CA THR A 60 -11.24 -8.83 -5.59
C THR A 60 -12.21 -9.74 -4.85
N ASN A 61 -12.34 -9.55 -3.55
CA ASN A 61 -13.41 -10.15 -2.76
C ASN A 61 -14.71 -9.35 -2.95
#